data_AF-A0A8H4V2R3-F1
#
_entry.id   AF-A0A8H4V2R3-F1
#
_cell.length_a   1.000
_cell.length_b   1.000
_cell.length_c   1.000
_cell.angle_alpha   90.00
_cell.angle_beta   90.00
_cell.angle_gamma   90.00
#
_symmetry.space_group_name_H-M   'P 1'
#
loop_
_entity.id
_entity.type
_entity.pdbx_description
1 polymer ?
#
loop_
_entity_poly.entity_id
_entity_poly.type
_entity_poly.pdbx_seq_one_letter_code
_entity_poly.pdbx_strand_id
1 'polypeptide(L)'
;MADSGDWTCDANDAVQLTLIKPGDNKPTTAEIFHPQFTYPIFGDEEQIFGYKGLIIRLRFAIHDLRTHVHISYDEKFKAVGDAAAVDLNKTLREWVSESAFTKLPDYENSVQNDPKAKDFKPPGKLVHSYK
;
A
#
# COMPACT_ATOMS: atom_id res chain seq x y z
N MET A 1 31.72 11.82 1.93
CA MET A 1 30.58 12.05 1.03
C MET A 1 29.78 10.77 1.04
N ALA A 2 28.68 10.70 1.79
CA ALA A 2 27.80 9.54 1.69
C ALA A 2 27.18 9.58 0.29
N ASP A 3 27.31 8.48 -0.45
CA ASP A 3 26.74 8.37 -1.78
C ASP A 3 25.22 8.56 -1.66
N SER A 4 24.69 9.64 -2.25
CA SER A 4 23.27 9.99 -2.16
C SER A 4 22.38 8.98 -2.88
N GLY A 5 22.95 8.16 -3.79
CA GLY A 5 22.24 7.07 -4.45
C GLY A 5 21.80 5.97 -3.50
N ASP A 6 22.52 5.74 -2.40
CA ASP A 6 22.25 4.64 -1.47
C ASP A 6 20.97 4.83 -0.63
N TRP A 7 20.43 6.04 -0.54
CA TRP A 7 19.30 6.38 0.33
C TRP A 7 18.02 6.69 -0.43
N THR A 8 18.02 6.51 -1.74
CA THR A 8 16.90 6.86 -2.60
C THR A 8 16.34 5.59 -3.24
N CYS A 9 15.02 5.43 -3.20
CA CYS A 9 14.33 4.31 -3.82
C CYS A 9 13.45 4.80 -4.98
N ASP A 10 13.32 4.00 -6.02
CA ASP A 10 12.27 4.18 -7.03
C ASP A 10 10.91 3.89 -6.38
N ALA A 11 9.97 4.83 -6.47
CA ALA A 11 8.66 4.74 -5.86
C ALA A 11 7.75 3.72 -6.56
N ASN A 12 7.87 3.55 -7.87
CA ASN A 12 7.09 2.58 -8.64
C ASN A 12 7.47 1.15 -8.23
N ASP A 13 8.76 0.91 -7.95
CA ASP A 13 9.24 -0.38 -7.43
C ASP A 13 8.94 -0.57 -5.93
N ALA A 14 9.05 0.50 -5.12
CA ALA A 14 8.83 0.41 -3.68
C ALA A 14 7.36 0.18 -3.31
N VAL A 15 6.41 0.73 -4.09
CA VAL A 15 4.97 0.61 -3.84
C VAL A 15 4.43 -0.69 -4.44
N GLN A 16 3.84 -1.52 -3.59
CA GLN A 16 3.19 -2.77 -3.96
C GLN A 16 1.68 -2.67 -3.73
N LEU A 17 0.91 -2.78 -4.81
CA LEU A 17 -0.54 -2.93 -4.78
C LEU A 17 -0.86 -4.43 -4.64
N THR A 18 -1.65 -4.79 -3.65
CA THR A 18 -1.93 -6.19 -3.34
C THR A 18 -3.41 -6.43 -3.17
N LEU A 19 -3.95 -7.38 -3.94
CA LEU A 19 -5.33 -7.85 -3.80
C LEU A 19 -5.38 -9.03 -2.83
N ILE A 20 -6.20 -8.92 -1.79
CA ILE A 20 -6.32 -9.90 -0.72
C ILE A 20 -7.73 -10.49 -0.72
N LYS A 21 -7.82 -11.81 -0.58
CA LYS A 21 -9.08 -12.54 -0.43
C LYS A 21 -9.08 -13.38 0.85
N PRO A 22 -10.25 -13.70 1.42
CA PRO A 22 -10.35 -14.72 2.45
C PRO A 22 -9.74 -16.05 1.96
N GLY A 23 -8.96 -16.71 2.82
CA GLY A 23 -8.43 -18.05 2.56
C GLY A 23 -9.03 -19.08 3.50
N ASP A 24 -8.45 -20.28 3.57
CA ASP A 24 -8.97 -21.35 4.45
C ASP A 24 -8.77 -21.02 5.94
N ASN A 25 -7.58 -20.52 6.29
CA ASN A 25 -7.21 -20.20 7.69
C ASN A 25 -6.89 -18.71 7.90
N LYS A 26 -6.35 -18.05 6.88
CA LYS A 26 -5.95 -16.64 6.91
C LYS A 26 -6.12 -16.02 5.52
N PRO A 27 -6.16 -14.69 5.40
CA PRO A 27 -6.25 -14.05 4.11
C PRO A 27 -5.07 -14.44 3.22
N THR A 28 -5.34 -14.59 1.94
CA THR A 28 -4.35 -14.95 0.92
C THR A 28 -4.24 -13.85 -0.11
N THR A 29 -3.02 -13.68 -0.62
CA THR A 29 -2.77 -12.77 -1.73
C THR A 29 -3.29 -13.39 -3.02
N ALA A 30 -4.23 -12.70 -3.67
CA ALA A 30 -4.71 -13.06 -4.99
C ALA A 30 -3.76 -12.55 -6.08
N GLU A 31 -3.29 -11.31 -5.93
CA GLU A 31 -2.45 -10.65 -6.93
C GLU A 31 -1.56 -9.59 -6.28
N ILE A 32 -0.38 -9.37 -6.87
CA ILE A 32 0.56 -8.30 -6.51
C ILE A 32 1.01 -7.63 -7.81
N PHE A 33 0.98 -6.31 -7.83
CA PHE A 33 1.46 -5.52 -8.95
C PHE A 33 1.97 -4.16 -8.47
N HIS A 34 2.64 -3.45 -9.39
CA HIS A 34 3.25 -2.15 -9.14
C HIS A 34 2.47 -1.05 -9.87
N PRO A 35 2.39 0.17 -9.31
CA PRO A 35 1.84 1.30 -10.03
C PRO A 35 2.74 1.66 -11.21
N GLN A 36 2.14 2.13 -12.30
CA GLN A 36 2.89 2.68 -13.43
C GLN A 36 3.34 4.13 -13.17
N PHE A 37 2.61 4.84 -12.31
CA PHE A 37 2.85 6.24 -12.00
C PHE A 37 2.65 6.48 -10.51
N THR A 38 3.59 7.19 -9.90
CA THR A 38 3.56 7.63 -8.52
C THR A 38 3.92 9.11 -8.35
N TYR A 39 4.16 9.83 -9.44
CA TYR A 39 4.47 11.26 -9.43
C TYR A 39 3.47 12.15 -8.67
N PRO A 40 2.14 11.89 -8.64
CA PRO A 40 1.23 12.73 -7.87
C PRO A 40 1.47 12.63 -6.36
N ILE A 41 2.10 11.54 -5.90
CA ILE A 41 2.29 11.22 -4.49
C ILE A 41 3.74 11.55 -4.06
N PHE A 42 4.73 11.22 -4.88
CA PHE A 42 6.15 11.36 -4.53
C PHE A 42 6.92 12.39 -5.37
N GLY A 43 6.22 13.15 -6.23
CA GLY A 43 6.80 14.18 -7.09
C GLY A 43 7.32 13.65 -8.42
N ASP A 44 7.67 14.56 -9.33
CA ASP A 44 7.95 14.27 -10.75
C ASP A 44 9.09 13.27 -10.99
N GLU A 45 10.02 13.14 -10.05
CA GLU A 45 11.13 12.17 -10.14
C GLU A 45 10.72 10.76 -9.74
N GLU A 46 9.55 10.57 -9.13
CA GLU A 46 9.05 9.27 -8.66
C GLU A 46 10.05 8.55 -7.74
N GLN A 47 10.75 9.33 -6.90
CA GLN A 47 11.78 8.85 -5.98
C GLN A 47 11.44 9.15 -4.52
N ILE A 48 11.83 8.23 -3.64
CA ILE A 48 11.62 8.34 -2.19
C ILE A 48 12.98 8.38 -1.50
N PHE A 49 13.28 9.51 -0.86
CA PHE A 49 14.51 9.68 -0.10
C PHE A 49 14.39 9.22 1.36
N GLY A 50 15.47 8.63 1.85
CA GLY A 50 15.76 8.39 3.25
C GLY A 50 15.51 6.97 3.74
N TYR A 51 15.38 5.99 2.84
CA TYR A 51 15.09 4.61 3.18
C TYR A 51 15.95 3.63 2.37
N LYS A 52 16.31 2.51 3.00
CA LYS A 52 16.92 1.34 2.33
C LYS A 52 15.98 0.15 2.46
N GLY A 53 15.85 -0.64 1.39
CA GLY A 53 14.95 -1.80 1.36
C GLY A 53 13.48 -1.41 1.56
N LEU A 54 13.07 -0.23 1.08
CA LEU A 54 11.73 0.28 1.30
C LEU A 54 10.69 -0.57 0.55
N ILE A 55 9.65 -0.97 1.27
CA ILE A 55 8.46 -1.59 0.70
C ILE A 55 7.22 -0.91 1.32
N ILE A 56 6.37 -0.35 0.46
CA ILE A 56 5.07 0.23 0.81
C ILE A 56 3.98 -0.69 0.24
N ARG A 57 3.37 -1.53 1.06
CA ARG A 57 2.25 -2.39 0.65
C ARG A 57 0.92 -1.72 0.92
N LEU A 58 0.18 -1.49 -0.15
CA LEU A 58 -1.24 -1.14 -0.12
C LEU A 58 -2.05 -2.40 -0.41
N ARG A 59 -2.67 -2.95 0.63
CA ARG A 59 -3.53 -4.13 0.54
C ARG A 59 -4.97 -3.70 0.34
N PHE A 60 -5.68 -4.33 -0.57
CA PHE A 60 -7.10 -4.14 -0.83
C PHE A 60 -7.83 -5.46 -0.74
N ALA A 61 -8.90 -5.52 0.06
CA ALA A 61 -9.78 -6.67 0.02
C ALA A 61 -10.57 -6.68 -1.31
N ILE A 62 -10.61 -7.83 -1.98
CA ILE A 62 -11.17 -7.90 -3.35
C ILE A 62 -12.65 -7.56 -3.46
N HIS A 63 -13.41 -7.73 -2.37
CA HIS A 63 -14.86 -7.54 -2.39
C HIS A 63 -15.26 -6.10 -2.10
N ASP A 64 -14.59 -5.39 -1.20
CA ASP A 64 -15.00 -4.04 -0.77
C ASP A 64 -13.89 -2.98 -0.86
N LEU A 65 -12.73 -3.33 -1.39
CA LEU A 65 -11.53 -2.48 -1.49
C LEU A 65 -11.06 -1.91 -0.15
N ARG A 66 -11.47 -2.50 0.97
CA ARG A 66 -10.98 -2.10 2.29
C ARG A 66 -9.47 -2.13 2.27
N THR A 67 -8.89 -0.97 2.55
CA THR A 67 -7.47 -0.71 2.34
C THR A 67 -6.69 -0.93 3.62
N HIS A 68 -5.45 -1.40 3.51
CA HIS A 68 -4.48 -1.39 4.60
C HIS A 68 -3.09 -1.02 4.10
N VAL A 69 -2.46 -0.06 4.77
CA VAL A 69 -1.10 0.41 4.51
C VAL A 69 -0.12 -0.33 5.41
N HIS A 70 0.95 -0.82 4.81
CA HIS A 70 2.09 -1.35 5.55
C HIS A 70 3.39 -0.84 4.95
N ILE A 71 4.19 -0.22 5.79
CA ILE A 71 5.48 0.32 5.41
C ILE A 71 6.54 -0.48 6.15
N SER A 72 7.50 -1.04 5.42
CA SER A 72 8.67 -1.72 5.97
C SER A 72 9.92 -1.23 5.25
N TYR A 73 11.03 -1.14 5.97
CA TYR A 73 12.34 -0.74 5.46
C TYR A 73 13.42 -1.35 6.35
N ASP A 74 14.61 -1.55 5.81
CA ASP A 74 15.76 -2.09 6.52
C ASP A 74 16.45 -1.00 7.36
N GLU A 75 16.65 0.17 6.75
CA GLU A 75 17.26 1.32 7.39
C GLU A 75 16.52 2.60 7.03
N LYS A 76 16.54 3.57 7.97
CA LYS A 76 16.01 4.92 7.78
C LYS A 76 17.13 5.94 8.00
N PHE A 77 17.25 6.87 7.08
CA PHE A 77 18.23 7.95 7.14
C PHE A 77 18.01 8.79 8.41
N LYS A 78 19.09 9.02 9.15
CA LYS A 78 19.08 9.92 10.31
C LYS A 78 19.23 11.35 9.81
N ALA A 79 18.31 12.22 10.21
CA ALA A 79 18.34 13.61 9.76
C ALA A 79 19.68 14.29 10.12
N VAL A 80 20.27 14.99 9.16
CA VAL A 80 21.50 15.76 9.32
C VAL A 80 21.31 17.11 8.62
N GLY A 81 21.35 18.20 9.38
CA GLY A 81 21.01 19.53 8.87
C GLY A 81 19.55 19.57 8.39
N ASP A 82 19.34 20.04 7.16
CA ASP A 82 18.02 20.15 6.54
C ASP A 82 17.59 18.87 5.78
N ALA A 83 18.48 17.88 5.63
CA ALA A 83 18.16 16.62 4.96
C ALA A 83 17.43 15.67 5.92
N ALA A 84 16.20 15.30 5.58
CA ALA A 84 15.38 14.35 6.32
C ALA A 84 14.68 13.35 5.39
N ALA A 85 14.47 12.13 5.88
CA ALA A 85 13.69 11.11 5.17
C ALA A 85 12.24 11.57 4.95
N VAL A 86 11.66 11.19 3.82
CA VAL A 86 10.25 11.48 3.50
C VAL A 86 9.33 10.93 4.59
N ASP A 87 8.38 11.71 5.09
CA ASP A 87 7.37 11.20 6.02
C ASP A 87 6.28 10.44 5.28
N LEU A 88 6.55 9.15 5.03
CA LEU A 88 5.64 8.27 4.29
C LEU A 88 4.24 8.18 4.88
N ASN A 89 4.09 8.22 6.22
CA ASN A 89 2.77 8.17 6.83
C ASN A 89 2.00 9.45 6.54
N LYS A 90 2.65 10.61 6.68
CA LYS A 90 2.03 11.89 6.36
C LYS A 90 1.65 11.95 4.89
N THR A 91 2.56 11.61 3.99
CA THR A 91 2.32 11.62 2.53
C THR A 91 1.15 10.72 2.16
N LEU A 92 1.10 9.48 2.63
CA LEU A 92 0.05 8.53 2.24
C LEU A 92 -1.33 8.90 2.83
N ARG A 93 -1.39 9.54 4.01
CA ARG A 93 -2.65 9.98 4.65
C ARG A 93 -3.45 10.99 3.83
N GLU A 94 -2.82 11.68 2.89
CA GLU A 94 -3.51 12.60 1.97
C GLU A 94 -4.30 11.84 0.89
N TRP A 95 -3.96 10.57 0.63
CA TRP A 95 -4.49 9.77 -0.47
C TRP A 95 -5.34 8.57 -0.02
N VAL A 96 -5.13 8.08 1.21
CA VAL A 96 -5.91 6.98 1.78
C VAL A 96 -6.54 7.36 3.11
N SER A 97 -7.64 6.70 3.45
CA SER A 97 -8.36 6.96 4.70
C SER A 97 -7.54 6.56 5.93
N GLU A 98 -7.85 7.20 7.06
CA GLU A 98 -7.25 6.89 8.37
C GLU A 98 -7.40 5.41 8.75
N SER A 99 -8.53 4.80 8.37
CA SER A 99 -8.81 3.39 8.60
C SER A 99 -7.82 2.43 7.93
N ALA A 100 -7.03 2.90 6.96
CA ALA A 100 -6.03 2.07 6.31
C ALA A 100 -4.77 1.84 7.17
N PHE A 101 -4.58 2.60 8.25
CA PHE A 101 -3.42 2.48 9.14
C PHE A 101 -3.69 1.59 10.38
N THR A 102 -4.74 0.76 10.34
CA THR A 102 -5.02 -0.25 11.37
C THR A 102 -3.90 -1.28 11.45
N LYS A 103 -3.79 -1.99 12.57
CA LYS A 103 -2.79 -3.06 12.70
C LYS A 103 -3.11 -4.20 11.73
N LEU A 104 -2.06 -4.85 11.22
CA LEU A 104 -2.19 -5.96 10.28
C LEU A 104 -3.10 -7.09 10.79
N PRO A 105 -3.00 -7.57 12.05
CA PRO A 105 -3.88 -8.63 12.54
C PRO A 105 -5.36 -8.23 12.54
N ASP A 106 -5.67 -6.95 12.84
CA ASP A 106 -7.03 -6.44 12.85
C ASP A 106 -7.58 -6.39 11.42
N TYR A 107 -6.77 -5.91 10.47
CA TYR A 107 -7.11 -5.92 9.05
C TYR A 107 -7.33 -7.35 8.54
N GLU A 108 -6.40 -8.27 8.78
CA GLU A 108 -6.49 -9.66 8.33
C GLU A 108 -7.72 -10.35 8.89
N ASN A 109 -8.01 -10.17 10.19
CA ASN A 109 -9.21 -10.68 10.82
C ASN A 109 -10.47 -10.10 10.18
N SER A 110 -10.48 -8.81 9.88
CA SER A 110 -11.61 -8.13 9.24
C SER A 110 -11.90 -8.65 7.82
N VAL A 111 -10.86 -9.03 7.07
CA VAL A 111 -11.01 -9.60 5.72
C VAL A 111 -11.42 -11.06 5.79
N GLN A 112 -10.75 -11.84 6.64
CA GLN A 112 -10.98 -13.28 6.77
C GLN A 112 -12.41 -13.61 7.22
N ASN A 113 -12.93 -12.85 8.17
CA ASN A 113 -14.20 -13.13 8.83
C ASN A 113 -15.34 -12.21 8.35
N ASP A 114 -15.19 -11.55 7.20
CA ASP A 114 -16.25 -10.71 6.66
C ASP A 114 -17.40 -11.58 6.12
N PRO A 115 -18.58 -11.61 6.76
CA PRO A 115 -19.70 -12.41 6.28
C PRO A 115 -20.22 -11.89 4.94
N LYS A 116 -20.01 -10.59 4.63
CA LYS A 116 -20.50 -9.96 3.40
C LYS A 116 -19.63 -10.27 2.20
N ALA A 117 -18.42 -10.80 2.39
CA ALA A 117 -17.51 -11.08 1.27
C ALA A 117 -18.10 -12.09 0.27
N LYS A 118 -18.80 -13.12 0.76
CA LYS A 118 -19.43 -14.15 -0.09
C LYS A 118 -20.65 -13.63 -0.84
N ASP A 119 -21.38 -12.71 -0.23
CA ASP A 119 -22.62 -12.15 -0.76
C ASP A 119 -22.41 -10.80 -1.46
N PHE A 120 -21.16 -10.38 -1.63
CA PHE A 120 -20.84 -9.10 -2.23
C PHE A 120 -21.42 -9.00 -3.63
N LYS A 121 -22.12 -7.89 -3.89
CA LYS A 121 -22.64 -7.52 -5.20
C LYS A 121 -22.22 -6.08 -5.50
N PRO A 122 -21.67 -5.80 -6.70
CA PRO A 122 -21.35 -4.45 -7.09
C PRO A 122 -22.57 -3.53 -6.95
N PRO A 123 -22.41 -2.32 -6.40
CA PRO A 123 -23.50 -1.38 -6.27
C PRO A 123 -23.98 -0.90 -7.65
N GLY A 124 -25.27 -0.55 -7.74
CA GLY A 124 -25.88 -0.02 -8.96
C GLY A 124 -26.81 -1.00 -9.68
N LYS A 125 -27.14 -0.68 -10.92
CA LYS A 125 -28.02 -1.51 -11.78
C LYS A 125 -27.16 -2.23 -12.80
N LEU A 126 -27.37 -3.54 -12.95
CA LEU A 126 -26.70 -4.33 -13.98
C LEU A 126 -27.09 -3.80 -15.37
N VAL A 127 -26.09 -3.33 -16.13
CA VAL A 127 -26.28 -2.84 -17.50
C VAL A 127 -26.01 -3.93 -18.52
N HIS A 128 -24.94 -4.72 -18.32
CA HIS A 128 -24.50 -5.74 -19.27
C HIS A 128 -23.73 -6.86 -18.57
N SER A 129 -23.70 -8.05 -19.16
CA SER A 129 -22.93 -9.21 -18.69
C SER A 129 -22.33 -9.93 -19.90
N TYR A 130 -21.06 -10.33 -19.78
CA TYR A 130 -20.31 -11.09 -20.77
C TYR A 130 -19.86 -12.43 -20.15
N LYS A 131 -19.47 -13.37 -21.01
CA LYS A 131 -18.91 -14.68 -20.63
C LYS A 131 -17.48 -14.80 -21.11
#